data_AF-A0A2D6HJ00-F1
#
_entry.id   AF-A0A2D6HJ00-F1
#
_cell.length_a   1.000
_cell.length_b   1.000
_cell.length_c   1.000
_cell.angle_alpha   90.00
_cell.angle_beta   90.00
_cell.angle_gamma   90.00
#
_symmetry.space_group_name_H-M   'P 1'
#
loop_
_entity.id
_entity.type
_entity.pdbx_description
1 polymer ?
#
loop_
_entity_poly.entity_id
_entity_poly.type
_entity_poly.pdbx_seq_one_letter_code
_entity_poly.pdbx_strand_id
1 'polypeptide(L)'
;MFKVEFGVVHHNCPTNQVSRAFPEVRFTSPGGFLVKPNVVEEGLVVNGATDEIVEAVLQFLGSTRGYDEYELLERTADRAFIRWRASCTPDKFCSQMVEKNRCFQIGMEVQHEGLEQWQVGCHTRAQAEQLLKDLEQLGDVRYGRIVDCSWEELVDASDGCRG
;
A
#
# COMPACT_ATOMS: atom_id res chain seq x y z
N MET A 1 -1.35 20.76 11.91
CA MET A 1 -1.28 19.95 10.67
C MET A 1 -2.24 18.79 10.86
N PHE A 2 -2.50 17.96 9.85
CA PHE A 2 -3.40 16.83 10.04
C PHE A 2 -2.74 15.53 9.60
N LYS A 3 -2.80 14.51 10.46
CA LYS A 3 -2.51 13.13 10.09
C LYS A 3 -3.82 12.44 9.75
N VAL A 4 -3.84 11.74 8.62
CA VAL A 4 -4.96 10.89 8.21
C VAL A 4 -4.49 9.44 8.21
N GLU A 5 -5.18 8.62 8.99
CA GLU A 5 -5.01 7.17 9.01
C GLU A 5 -6.24 6.55 8.38
N PHE A 6 -6.07 5.75 7.33
CA PHE A 6 -7.20 5.12 6.67
C PHE A 6 -6.90 3.69 6.24
N GLY A 7 -7.96 2.90 6.14
CA GLY A 7 -7.93 1.54 5.63
C GLY A 7 -9.02 1.34 4.59
N VAL A 8 -8.64 0.86 3.40
CA VAL A 8 -9.56 0.65 2.28
C VAL A 8 -9.40 -0.77 1.72
N VAL A 9 -10.53 -1.42 1.44
CA VAL A 9 -10.54 -2.63 0.61
C VAL A 9 -10.69 -2.16 -0.83
N HIS A 10 -9.55 -1.98 -1.50
CA HIS A 10 -9.51 -1.43 -2.85
C HIS A 10 -10.01 -2.44 -3.89
N HIS A 11 -10.95 -2.02 -4.74
CA HIS A 11 -11.42 -2.88 -5.82
C HIS A 11 -10.31 -3.08 -6.85
N ASN A 12 -10.00 -4.33 -7.19
CA ASN A 12 -9.01 -4.69 -8.22
C ASN A 12 -7.57 -4.17 -7.98
N CYS A 13 -7.17 -3.82 -6.74
CA CYS A 13 -5.77 -3.53 -6.44
C CYS A 13 -4.96 -4.84 -6.41
N PRO A 14 -3.86 -4.97 -7.20
CA PRO A 14 -3.05 -6.18 -7.20
C PRO A 14 -2.39 -6.43 -5.82
N THR A 15 -1.82 -5.44 -5.16
CA THR A 15 -1.20 -5.61 -3.83
C THR A 15 -2.20 -6.13 -2.81
N ASN A 16 -3.42 -5.60 -2.86
CA ASN A 16 -4.54 -6.02 -2.03
C ASN A 16 -5.00 -7.47 -2.35
N GLN A 17 -4.88 -7.90 -3.61
CA GLN A 17 -5.14 -9.29 -4.02
C GLN A 17 -4.10 -10.27 -3.44
N VAL A 18 -2.81 -9.92 -3.46
CA VAL A 18 -1.77 -10.72 -2.79
C VAL A 18 -2.08 -10.84 -1.30
N SER A 19 -2.39 -9.73 -0.63
CA SER A 19 -2.71 -9.74 0.80
C SER A 19 -3.95 -10.57 1.16
N ARG A 20 -4.94 -10.67 0.27
CA ARG A 20 -6.08 -11.61 0.46
C ARG A 20 -5.68 -13.08 0.33
N ALA A 21 -4.72 -13.38 -0.55
CA ALA A 21 -4.25 -14.74 -0.77
C ALA A 21 -3.39 -15.25 0.39
N PHE A 22 -2.74 -14.33 1.10
CA PHE A 22 -1.86 -14.61 2.25
C PHE A 22 -2.28 -13.75 3.45
N PRO A 23 -3.45 -14.01 4.06
CA PRO A 23 -4.02 -13.17 5.11
C PRO A 23 -3.14 -13.09 6.36
N GLU A 24 -2.37 -14.13 6.65
CA GLU A 24 -1.41 -14.20 7.76
C GLU A 24 -0.12 -13.40 7.52
N VAL A 25 0.11 -12.95 6.30
CA VAL A 25 1.33 -12.26 5.92
C VAL A 25 1.08 -10.75 5.88
N ARG A 26 1.93 -10.02 6.61
CA ARG A 26 1.98 -8.57 6.54
C ARG A 26 2.87 -8.15 5.38
N PHE A 27 2.31 -7.38 4.45
CA PHE A 27 3.07 -6.78 3.38
C PHE A 27 3.23 -5.27 3.60
N THR A 28 4.35 -4.73 3.17
CA THR A 28 4.59 -3.28 3.11
C THR A 28 5.06 -2.87 1.73
N SER A 29 4.70 -1.66 1.32
CA SER A 29 5.02 -1.13 0.00
C SER A 29 5.37 0.36 0.10
N PRO A 30 6.37 0.85 -0.65
CA PRO A 30 6.58 2.29 -0.79
C PRO A 30 5.47 2.96 -1.61
N GLY A 31 4.58 2.17 -2.21
CA GLY A 31 3.64 2.60 -3.23
C GLY A 31 4.14 2.24 -4.63
N GLY A 32 3.19 2.00 -5.54
CA GLY A 32 3.46 1.72 -6.95
C GLY A 32 3.44 2.96 -7.84
N PHE A 33 3.96 2.83 -9.05
CA PHE A 33 3.94 3.85 -10.09
C PHE A 33 3.20 3.34 -11.33
N LEU A 34 2.45 4.24 -11.97
CA LEU A 34 1.90 3.98 -13.30
C LEU A 34 3.02 4.04 -14.34
N VAL A 35 3.30 2.91 -14.98
CA VAL A 35 4.30 2.82 -16.06
C VAL A 35 3.71 3.29 -17.39
N LYS A 36 2.43 2.97 -17.62
CA LYS A 36 1.61 3.41 -18.77
C LYS A 36 0.13 3.24 -18.39
N PRO A 37 -0.84 3.67 -19.23
CA PRO A 37 -2.25 3.46 -18.92
C PRO A 37 -2.54 1.99 -18.58
N ASN A 38 -3.17 1.77 -17.42
CA ASN A 38 -3.56 0.47 -16.88
C ASN A 38 -2.41 -0.50 -16.59
N VAL A 39 -1.17 -0.02 -16.46
CA VAL A 39 -0.03 -0.82 -16.03
C VAL A 39 0.67 -0.16 -14.87
N VAL A 40 0.78 -0.90 -13.76
CA VAL A 40 1.45 -0.47 -12.54
C VAL A 40 2.65 -1.37 -12.29
N GLU A 41 3.70 -0.77 -11.74
CA GLU A 41 4.83 -1.48 -11.16
C GLU A 41 4.99 -1.05 -9.70
N GLU A 42 5.27 -2.02 -8.83
CA GLU A 42 5.35 -1.79 -7.40
C GLU A 42 6.40 -2.70 -6.75
N GLY A 43 7.04 -2.17 -5.71
CA GLY A 43 7.87 -2.95 -4.79
C GLY A 43 7.02 -3.47 -3.63
N LEU A 44 7.12 -4.75 -3.33
CA LEU A 44 6.43 -5.42 -2.24
C LEU A 44 7.45 -5.98 -1.26
N VAL A 45 7.28 -5.68 0.02
CA VAL A 45 8.06 -6.28 1.10
C VAL A 45 7.19 -7.30 1.81
N VAL A 46 7.66 -8.54 1.85
CA VAL A 46 7.07 -9.64 2.64
C VAL A 46 7.72 -9.61 4.02
N ASN A 47 6.95 -9.31 5.07
CA ASN A 47 7.47 -9.25 6.46
C ASN A 47 7.34 -10.62 7.15
N GLY A 48 8.30 -10.98 7.99
CA GLY A 48 8.35 -12.32 8.61
C GLY A 48 8.53 -13.43 7.57
N ALA A 49 9.17 -13.12 6.45
CA ALA A 49 9.29 -14.00 5.32
C ALA A 49 10.08 -15.26 5.69
N THR A 50 9.47 -16.44 5.55
CA THR A 50 10.16 -17.74 5.45
C THR A 50 10.30 -18.12 3.97
N ASP A 51 11.12 -19.11 3.67
CA ASP A 51 11.33 -19.52 2.27
C ASP A 51 10.05 -20.07 1.65
N GLU A 52 9.24 -20.80 2.43
CA GLU A 52 7.94 -21.30 1.99
C GLU A 52 6.97 -20.17 1.64
N ILE A 53 6.93 -19.11 2.46
CA ILE A 53 6.07 -17.95 2.19
C ILE A 53 6.52 -17.23 0.92
N VAL A 54 7.83 -16.99 0.76
CA VAL A 54 8.36 -16.29 -0.40
C VAL A 54 8.10 -17.07 -1.68
N GLU A 55 8.36 -18.38 -1.67
CA GLU A 55 8.07 -19.25 -2.82
C GLU A 55 6.58 -19.24 -3.17
N ALA A 56 5.70 -19.33 -2.16
CA ALA A 56 4.26 -19.28 -2.37
C ALA A 56 3.81 -17.94 -2.96
N VAL A 57 4.34 -16.81 -2.49
CA VAL A 57 4.05 -15.47 -3.04
C VAL A 57 4.53 -15.37 -4.49
N LEU A 58 5.75 -15.81 -4.80
CA LEU A 58 6.27 -15.79 -6.18
C LEU A 58 5.45 -16.69 -7.11
N GLN A 59 5.06 -17.89 -6.65
CA GLN A 59 4.19 -18.78 -7.39
C GLN A 59 2.80 -18.17 -7.61
N PHE A 60 2.25 -17.48 -6.62
CA PHE A 60 0.98 -16.76 -6.75
C PHE A 60 1.09 -15.69 -7.83
N LEU A 61 2.13 -14.85 -7.80
CA LEU A 61 2.36 -13.81 -8.82
C LEU A 61 2.51 -14.43 -10.22
N GLY A 62 3.24 -15.54 -10.36
CA GLY A 62 3.45 -16.20 -11.65
C GLY A 62 2.28 -16.98 -12.20
N SER A 63 1.33 -17.37 -11.36
CA SER A 63 0.14 -18.14 -11.76
C SER A 63 -1.13 -17.30 -11.89
N THR A 64 -1.14 -16.10 -11.29
CA THR A 64 -2.32 -15.23 -11.24
C THR A 64 -2.39 -14.36 -12.49
N ARG A 65 -3.50 -14.48 -13.22
CA ARG A 65 -3.77 -13.64 -14.40
C ARG A 65 -3.72 -12.16 -14.01
N GLY A 66 -2.93 -11.40 -14.76
CA GLY A 66 -2.88 -9.95 -14.66
C GLY A 66 -1.60 -9.39 -14.03
N TYR A 67 -0.79 -10.24 -13.39
CA TYR A 67 0.63 -9.98 -13.20
C TYR A 67 1.38 -10.38 -14.45
N ASP A 68 2.17 -9.45 -14.99
CA ASP A 68 2.93 -9.65 -16.22
C ASP A 68 4.39 -10.00 -15.95
N GLU A 69 4.95 -9.45 -14.88
CA GLU A 69 6.34 -9.65 -14.47
C GLU A 69 6.44 -9.65 -12.95
N TYR A 70 7.39 -10.43 -12.42
CA TYR A 70 7.78 -10.40 -11.02
C TYR A 70 9.23 -10.84 -10.87
N GLU A 71 9.88 -10.35 -9.82
CA GLU A 71 11.30 -10.56 -9.56
C GLU A 71 11.58 -10.45 -8.06
N LEU A 72 12.24 -11.45 -7.48
CA LEU A 72 12.80 -11.34 -6.14
C LEU A 72 14.08 -10.50 -6.22
N LEU A 73 14.05 -9.31 -5.63
CA LEU A 73 15.16 -8.36 -5.65
C LEU A 73 16.19 -8.68 -4.56
N GLU A 74 15.72 -8.94 -3.34
CA GLU A 74 16.57 -9.13 -2.18
C GLU A 74 15.89 -10.03 -1.14
N ARG A 75 16.72 -10.80 -0.41
CA ARG A 75 16.30 -11.62 0.72
C ARG A 75 17.19 -11.31 1.93
N THR A 76 16.54 -11.08 3.08
CA THR A 76 17.17 -10.95 4.40
C THR A 76 16.64 -12.04 5.33
N ALA A 77 17.10 -12.08 6.58
CA ALA A 77 16.69 -13.10 7.55
C ALA A 77 15.17 -13.10 7.81
N ASP A 78 14.52 -11.94 7.81
CA ASP A 78 13.12 -11.77 8.18
C ASP A 78 12.24 -11.14 7.09
N ARG A 79 12.85 -10.68 5.98
CA ARG A 79 12.14 -9.98 4.91
C ARG A 79 12.54 -10.45 3.52
N ALA A 80 11.63 -10.32 2.57
CA ALA A 80 11.90 -10.46 1.14
C ALA A 80 11.35 -9.26 0.38
N PHE A 81 12.09 -8.81 -0.62
CA PHE A 81 11.77 -7.64 -1.43
C PHE A 81 11.50 -8.10 -2.86
N ILE A 82 10.30 -7.85 -3.36
CA ILE A 82 9.82 -8.34 -4.64
C ILE A 82 9.37 -7.16 -5.49
N ARG A 83 9.84 -7.07 -6.72
CA ARG A 83 9.23 -6.20 -7.74
C ARG A 83 8.15 -6.99 -8.46
N TRP A 84 7.02 -6.38 -8.76
CA TRP A 84 6.06 -6.93 -9.70
C TRP A 84 5.45 -5.85 -10.58
N ARG A 85 4.96 -6.27 -11.76
CA ARG A 85 4.23 -5.44 -12.71
C ARG A 85 2.91 -6.11 -13.04
N ALA A 86 1.82 -5.35 -13.05
CA ALA A 86 0.51 -5.84 -13.43
C ALA A 86 -0.15 -4.97 -14.49
N SER A 87 -0.89 -5.60 -15.41
CA SER A 87 -1.72 -4.95 -16.44
C SER A 87 -3.23 -5.02 -16.14
N CYS A 88 -3.63 -5.73 -15.09
CA CYS A 88 -5.02 -5.83 -14.64
C CYS A 88 -5.35 -4.80 -13.54
N THR A 89 -4.89 -3.57 -13.70
CA THR A 89 -4.95 -2.59 -12.61
C THR A 89 -6.31 -1.91 -12.51
N PRO A 90 -6.66 -1.33 -11.35
CA PRO A 90 -7.83 -0.48 -11.25
C PRO A 90 -7.59 0.83 -12.01
N ASP A 91 -8.68 1.52 -12.38
CA ASP A 91 -8.62 2.81 -13.08
C ASP A 91 -7.96 3.92 -12.25
N LYS A 92 -7.91 3.73 -10.92
CA LYS A 92 -7.34 4.66 -9.95
C LYS A 92 -6.69 3.90 -8.80
N PHE A 93 -5.68 4.49 -8.17
CA PHE A 93 -4.97 3.95 -7.00
C PHE A 93 -5.08 4.88 -5.79
N CYS A 94 -4.85 4.35 -4.58
CA CYS A 94 -4.78 5.17 -3.36
C CYS A 94 -3.68 6.24 -3.44
N SER A 95 -2.49 5.88 -3.94
CA SER A 95 -1.39 6.83 -4.15
C SER A 95 -1.80 8.03 -5.00
N GLN A 96 -2.63 7.82 -6.03
CA GLN A 96 -3.16 8.91 -6.85
C GLN A 96 -4.19 9.78 -6.11
N MET A 97 -4.98 9.21 -5.19
CA MET A 97 -5.89 10.01 -4.36
C MET A 97 -5.12 10.84 -3.34
N VAL A 98 -4.04 10.28 -2.77
CA VAL A 98 -3.11 11.00 -1.89
C VAL A 98 -2.47 12.17 -2.65
N GLU A 99 -1.94 11.92 -3.84
CA GLU A 99 -1.34 12.96 -4.70
C GLU A 99 -2.34 14.03 -5.12
N LYS A 100 -3.52 13.63 -5.63
CA LYS A 100 -4.60 14.54 -6.05
C LYS A 100 -5.00 15.50 -4.93
N ASN A 101 -5.03 15.02 -3.69
CA ASN A 101 -5.38 15.82 -2.51
C ASN A 101 -4.18 16.58 -1.91
N ARG A 102 -3.00 16.52 -2.55
CA ARG A 102 -1.75 17.18 -2.13
C ARG A 102 -1.38 16.78 -0.70
N CYS A 103 -1.66 15.53 -0.37
CA CYS A 103 -1.24 14.88 0.86
C CYS A 103 0.13 14.24 0.62
N PHE A 104 0.93 14.09 1.68
CA PHE A 104 2.22 13.41 1.60
C PHE A 104 2.18 12.12 2.41
N GLN A 105 2.77 11.07 1.87
CA GLN A 105 2.81 9.76 2.53
C GLN A 105 3.71 9.80 3.78
N ILE A 106 3.27 9.12 4.84
CA ILE A 106 4.02 8.91 6.07
C ILE A 106 4.29 7.42 6.22
N GLY A 107 5.55 7.03 6.16
CA GLY A 107 5.94 5.62 6.19
C GLY A 107 5.52 4.87 4.93
N MET A 108 5.40 3.55 5.06
CA MET A 108 5.04 2.65 3.95
C MET A 108 3.54 2.37 3.97
N GLU A 109 2.97 2.15 2.79
CA GLU A 109 1.69 1.47 2.66
C GLU A 109 1.79 0.08 3.31
N VAL A 110 0.73 -0.33 3.96
CA VAL A 110 0.62 -1.62 4.64
C VAL A 110 -0.54 -2.39 4.04
N GLN A 111 -0.32 -3.65 3.70
CA GLN A 111 -1.35 -4.56 3.22
C GLN A 111 -1.42 -5.77 4.15
N HIS A 112 -2.59 -6.01 4.74
CA HIS A 112 -2.82 -7.15 5.64
C HIS A 112 -4.27 -7.62 5.55
N GLU A 113 -4.50 -8.93 5.43
CA GLU A 113 -5.84 -9.53 5.29
C GLU A 113 -6.69 -8.91 4.16
N GLY A 114 -6.07 -8.40 3.09
CA GLY A 114 -6.78 -7.70 2.03
C GLY A 114 -7.28 -6.31 2.40
N LEU A 115 -6.71 -5.69 3.43
CA LEU A 115 -6.92 -4.29 3.79
C LEU A 115 -5.66 -3.47 3.50
N GLU A 116 -5.81 -2.46 2.65
CA GLU A 116 -4.78 -1.50 2.33
C GLU A 116 -4.84 -0.33 3.32
N GLN A 117 -3.75 -0.12 4.06
CA GLN A 117 -3.67 0.78 5.20
C GLN A 117 -2.60 1.84 4.96
N TRP A 118 -2.98 3.09 5.20
CA TRP A 118 -2.13 4.25 4.92
C TRP A 118 -2.10 5.20 6.11
N GLN A 119 -0.96 5.89 6.21
CA GLN A 119 -0.82 7.11 6.99
C GLN A 119 -0.33 8.22 6.07
N VAL A 120 -1.01 9.36 6.08
CA VAL A 120 -0.63 10.51 5.26
C VAL A 120 -0.77 11.81 6.04
N GLY A 121 0.03 12.80 5.66
CA GLY A 121 -0.03 14.15 6.20
C GLY A 121 -0.77 15.11 5.27
N CYS A 122 -1.55 16.00 5.86
CA CYS A 122 -2.28 17.07 5.19
C CYS A 122 -1.98 18.42 5.85
N HIS A 123 -1.96 19.49 5.05
CA HIS A 123 -1.74 20.86 5.57
C HIS A 123 -3.02 21.46 6.16
N THR A 124 -4.18 21.11 5.60
CA THR A 124 -5.48 21.62 6.05
C THR A 124 -6.47 20.49 6.32
N ARG A 125 -7.46 20.76 7.19
CA ARG A 125 -8.53 19.81 7.48
C ARG A 125 -9.38 19.51 6.25
N ALA A 126 -9.62 20.51 5.40
CA ALA A 126 -10.38 20.35 4.17
C ALA A 126 -9.71 19.36 3.20
N GLN A 127 -8.38 19.33 3.13
CA GLN A 127 -7.65 18.31 2.36
C GLN A 127 -7.86 16.91 2.92
N ALA A 128 -7.77 16.77 4.25
CA ALA A 128 -7.96 15.50 4.93
C ALA A 128 -9.39 14.94 4.73
N GLU A 129 -10.40 15.78 4.84
CA GLU A 129 -11.80 15.40 4.62
C GLU A 129 -12.07 15.06 3.14
N GLN A 130 -11.49 15.81 2.21
CA GLN A 130 -11.63 15.54 0.78
C GLN A 130 -10.92 14.24 0.37
N LEU A 131 -9.78 13.92 0.97
CA LEU A 131 -9.10 12.64 0.77
C LEU A 131 -10.00 11.47 1.15
N LEU A 132 -10.57 11.46 2.36
CA LEU A 132 -11.45 10.38 2.81
C LEU A 132 -12.65 10.19 1.89
N LYS A 133 -13.24 11.30 1.41
CA LYS A 133 -14.34 11.26 0.43
C LYS A 133 -13.91 10.73 -0.94
N ASP A 134 -12.70 11.08 -1.40
CA ASP A 134 -12.18 10.58 -2.67
C ASP A 134 -11.86 9.08 -2.62
N LEU A 135 -11.42 8.57 -1.46
CA LEU A 135 -11.13 7.15 -1.25
C LEU A 135 -12.38 6.26 -1.38
N GLU A 136 -13.57 6.77 -1.07
CA GLU A 136 -14.85 6.06 -1.28
C GLU A 136 -15.10 5.71 -2.76
N GLN A 137 -14.44 6.38 -3.70
CA GLN A 137 -14.53 6.06 -5.13
C GLN A 137 -13.70 4.84 -5.52
N LEU A 138 -12.77 4.42 -4.68
CA LEU A 138 -11.81 3.34 -4.95
C LEU A 138 -12.27 1.98 -4.43
N GLY A 139 -13.04 1.98 -3.34
CA GLY A 139 -13.44 0.77 -2.65
C GLY A 139 -14.13 1.05 -1.32
N ASP A 140 -14.19 0.02 -0.48
CA ASP A 140 -14.85 0.10 0.82
C ASP A 140 -13.87 0.63 1.88
N VAL A 141 -14.09 1.88 2.31
CA VAL A 141 -13.31 2.51 3.38
C VAL A 141 -13.74 1.91 4.73
N ARG A 142 -12.91 1.03 5.28
CA ARG A 142 -13.17 0.35 6.56
C ARG A 142 -13.02 1.28 7.75
N TYR A 143 -12.05 2.19 7.66
CA TYR A 143 -11.87 3.24 8.65
C TYR A 143 -11.17 4.46 8.03
N GLY A 144 -11.42 5.62 8.61
CA GLY A 144 -10.74 6.87 8.29
C GLY A 144 -10.73 7.75 9.54
N ARG A 145 -9.55 8.17 9.96
CA ARG A 145 -9.34 9.00 11.15
C ARG A 145 -8.50 10.20 10.81
N ILE A 146 -8.99 11.38 11.16
CA ILE A 146 -8.26 12.65 11.05
C ILE A 146 -7.82 13.05 12.46
N VAL A 147 -6.52 13.32 12.63
CA VAL A 147 -5.91 13.74 13.89
C VAL A 147 -5.20 15.07 13.66
N ASP A 148 -5.49 16.07 14.49
CA ASP A 148 -4.68 17.29 14.53
C ASP A 148 -3.36 16.97 15.24
N CYS A 149 -2.25 17.37 14.62
CA CYS A 149 -0.92 17.05 15.09
C CYS A 149 0.11 18.12 14.68
N SER A 150 1.25 18.11 15.36
CA SER A 150 2.42 18.91 15.03
C SER A 150 3.23 18.30 13.88
N TRP A 151 4.22 19.04 13.37
CA TRP A 151 5.16 18.51 12.37
C TRP A 151 6.06 17.42 12.95
N GLU A 152 6.49 17.59 14.20
CA GLU A 152 7.32 16.61 14.93
C GLU A 152 6.60 15.28 15.09
N GLU A 153 5.33 15.30 15.48
CA GLU A 153 4.49 14.11 15.60
C GLU A 153 4.25 13.38 14.26
N LEU A 154 4.27 14.11 13.14
CA LEU A 154 4.11 13.53 11.79
C LEU A 154 5.35 12.76 11.34
N VAL A 155 6.54 13.27 11.65
CA VAL A 155 7.80 12.66 11.22
C VAL A 155 8.26 11.55 12.17
N ASP A 156 8.00 11.67 13.48
CA ASP A 156 8.33 10.63 14.46
C ASP A 156 7.48 9.36 14.29
N ALA A 157 6.27 9.48 13.75
CA ALA A 157 5.42 8.33 13.42
C ALA A 157 6.04 7.40 12.34
N SER A 158 7.07 7.86 11.62
CA SER A 158 7.78 7.05 10.62
C SER A 158 8.91 6.18 11.21
N ASP A 159 9.27 6.36 12.48
CA ASP A 159 10.43 5.72 13.14
C ASP A 159 10.13 4.35 13.79
N GLY A 160 9.04 3.70 13.41
CA GLY A 160 8.70 2.32 13.84
C GLY A 160 9.71 1.24 13.42
N CYS A 161 10.82 1.60 12.77
CA CYS A 161 11.95 0.76 12.43
C CYS A 161 13.13 0.88 13.43
N ARG A 162 12.85 1.12 14.72
CA ARG A 162 13.83 0.90 15.80
C ARG A 162 13.27 -0.12 16.81
N GLY A 163 13.62 -1.38 16.59
CA GLY A 163 13.37 -2.51 17.47
C GLY A 163 13.98 -3.76 16.90
#